data_AF-A0AAU4MYB1-F1
#
_entry.id   AF-A0AAU4MYB1-F1
#
_cell.length_a   1.000
_cell.length_b   1.000
_cell.length_c   1.000
_cell.angle_alpha   90.00
_cell.angle_beta   90.00
_cell.angle_gamma   90.00
#
_symmetry.space_group_name_H-M   'P 1'
#
loop_
_entity.id
_entity.type
_entity.pdbx_description
1 polymer ?
#
loop_
_entity_poly.entity_id
_entity_poly.type
_entity_poly.pdbx_seq_one_letter_code
_entity_poly.pdbx_strand_id
1 'polypeptide(L)'
;MSRIAQVIVLAAYEDEVMEPLTRWDDSRSWKGTFEPLGLFVGGWVIEFHRERPRSGLLKHLGSLPWTNPGCVQVLIHDEEDDCFGLWMIHDGRLVEVSLPRTQRFHSPAPSSDEFPPSPGYLWRTDTGSAVPADLSAERQDPRPAW
;
A
#
# COMPACT_ATOMS: atom_id res chain seq x y z
N MET A 1 11.54 15.56 0.33
CA MET A 1 10.71 15.51 -0.89
C MET A 1 9.35 14.97 -0.49
N SER A 2 8.28 15.48 -1.08
CA SER A 2 6.94 14.86 -0.99
C SER A 2 7.02 13.57 -1.79
N ARG A 3 6.62 12.44 -1.21
CA ARG A 3 6.54 11.15 -1.90
C ARG A 3 5.08 10.77 -1.87
N ILE A 4 4.40 10.95 -2.99
CA ILE A 4 2.95 10.76 -3.06
C ILE A 4 2.65 9.27 -3.17
N ALA A 5 1.68 8.80 -2.42
CA ALA A 5 1.21 7.43 -2.47
C ALA A 5 -0.31 7.41 -2.59
N GLN A 6 -0.81 6.72 -3.61
CA GLN A 6 -2.23 6.46 -3.78
C GLN A 6 -2.55 5.03 -3.36
N VAL A 7 -3.60 4.87 -2.56
CA VAL A 7 -4.13 3.57 -2.15
C VAL A 7 -5.57 3.49 -2.60
N ILE A 8 -5.89 2.45 -3.36
CA ILE A 8 -7.24 2.13 -3.82
C ILE A 8 -7.64 0.80 -3.20
N VAL A 9 -8.80 0.76 -2.55
CA VAL A 9 -9.40 -0.47 -2.03
C VAL A 9 -10.58 -0.82 -2.91
N LEU A 10 -10.57 -2.02 -3.49
CA LEU A 10 -11.70 -2.63 -4.18
C LEU A 10 -12.26 -3.74 -3.28
N ALA A 11 -13.51 -3.60 -2.88
CA ALA A 11 -14.16 -4.52 -1.95
C ALA A 11 -15.67 -4.54 -2.21
N ALA A 12 -16.14 -5.59 -2.89
CA ALA A 12 -17.52 -5.69 -3.33
C ALA A 12 -18.49 -5.88 -2.17
N TYR A 13 -19.46 -4.96 -2.08
CA TYR A 13 -20.52 -4.94 -1.06
C TYR A 13 -20.01 -4.79 0.39
N GLU A 14 -18.80 -4.26 0.57
CA GLU A 14 -18.19 -4.04 1.90
C GLU A 14 -18.35 -2.58 2.38
N ASP A 15 -19.42 -1.90 1.94
CA ASP A 15 -19.71 -0.49 2.28
C ASP A 15 -19.74 -0.25 3.79
N GLU A 16 -20.32 -1.16 4.56
CA GLU A 16 -20.38 -1.07 6.03
C GLU A 16 -18.99 -1.14 6.68
N VAL A 17 -18.06 -1.92 6.13
CA VAL A 17 -16.69 -2.03 6.61
C VAL A 17 -15.87 -0.78 6.25
N MET A 18 -16.13 -0.20 5.08
CA MET A 18 -15.41 0.97 4.58
C MET A 18 -15.96 2.30 5.07
N GLU A 19 -17.24 2.38 5.46
CA GLU A 19 -17.88 3.61 5.91
C GLU A 19 -17.09 4.34 7.02
N PRO A 20 -16.61 3.67 8.09
CA PRO A 20 -15.87 4.35 9.14
C PRO A 20 -14.55 4.95 8.64
N LEU A 21 -13.94 4.36 7.61
CA LEU A 21 -12.68 4.82 7.03
C LEU A 21 -12.85 6.09 6.19
N THR A 22 -14.08 6.48 5.84
CA THR A 22 -14.40 7.73 5.13
C THR A 22 -14.50 8.96 6.04
N ARG A 23 -14.45 8.75 7.36
CA ARG A 23 -14.49 9.83 8.36
C ARG A 23 -13.13 9.97 9.00
N TRP A 24 -12.81 11.17 9.51
CA TRP A 24 -11.59 11.38 10.29
C TRP A 24 -11.69 10.70 11.68
N ASP A 25 -10.59 10.14 12.16
CA ASP A 25 -10.48 9.45 13.46
C ASP A 25 -9.02 9.45 13.88
N ASP A 26 -8.75 10.19 14.97
CA ASP A 26 -7.41 10.41 15.50
C ASP A 26 -6.81 9.20 16.20
N SER A 27 -7.61 8.19 16.54
CA SER A 27 -7.14 6.96 17.18
C SER A 27 -6.37 6.03 16.24
N ARG A 28 -6.52 6.22 14.92
CA ARG A 28 -5.78 5.46 13.90
C ARG A 28 -4.30 5.84 13.86
N SER A 29 -3.46 4.82 13.62
CA SER A 29 -2.02 5.00 13.42
C SER A 29 -1.69 5.73 12.12
N TRP A 30 -2.49 5.51 11.08
CA TRP A 30 -2.43 6.25 9.82
C TRP A 30 -3.41 7.43 9.83
N LYS A 31 -3.18 8.43 8.97
CA LYS A 31 -3.93 9.70 8.94
C LYS A 31 -4.53 9.96 7.58
N GLY A 32 -5.83 10.23 7.54
CA GLY A 32 -6.59 10.59 6.34
C GLY A 32 -7.98 9.97 6.32
N THR A 33 -8.68 10.17 5.21
CA THR A 33 -10.03 9.65 4.98
C THR A 33 -10.09 9.06 3.59
N PHE A 34 -10.74 7.91 3.46
CA PHE A 34 -11.03 7.35 2.15
C PHE A 34 -12.20 8.08 1.50
N GLU A 35 -12.13 8.26 0.19
CA GLU A 35 -13.20 8.80 -0.64
C GLU A 35 -13.79 7.69 -1.51
N PRO A 36 -15.12 7.57 -1.61
CA PRO A 36 -15.74 6.58 -2.47
C PRO A 36 -15.53 6.94 -3.95
N LEU A 37 -15.20 5.94 -4.77
CA LEU A 37 -15.03 6.06 -6.22
C LEU A 37 -16.36 5.90 -6.99
N GLY A 38 -17.46 5.58 -6.30
CA GLY A 38 -18.78 5.42 -6.92
C GLY A 38 -18.90 4.21 -7.87
N LEU A 39 -18.04 3.21 -7.71
CA LEU A 39 -18.05 1.99 -8.52
C LEU A 39 -19.13 1.01 -8.05
N PHE A 40 -19.80 0.34 -8.98
CA PHE A 40 -20.79 -0.70 -8.65
C PHE A 40 -20.22 -1.83 -7.78
N VAL A 41 -18.94 -2.14 -7.97
CA VAL A 41 -18.22 -3.21 -7.26
C VAL A 41 -17.61 -2.74 -5.94
N GLY A 42 -17.90 -1.54 -5.46
CA GLY A 42 -17.29 -0.97 -4.26
C GLY A 42 -15.83 -0.56 -4.49
N GLY A 43 -15.54 0.74 -4.35
CA GLY A 43 -14.19 1.26 -4.55
C GLY A 43 -13.97 2.52 -3.73
N TRP A 44 -12.79 2.62 -3.11
CA TRP A 44 -12.40 3.76 -2.29
C TRP A 44 -10.95 4.13 -2.55
N VAL A 45 -10.63 5.42 -2.45
CA VAL A 45 -9.28 5.94 -2.66
C VAL A 45 -8.84 6.83 -1.51
N ILE A 46 -7.55 6.83 -1.23
CA ILE A 46 -6.88 7.81 -0.37
C ILE A 46 -5.52 8.15 -0.98
N GLU A 47 -5.09 9.39 -0.81
CA GLU A 47 -3.77 9.87 -1.19
C GLU A 47 -2.98 10.33 0.05
N PHE A 48 -1.70 9.96 0.09
CA PHE A 48 -0.75 10.40 1.12
C PHE A 48 0.36 11.20 0.47
N HIS A 49 0.62 12.42 0.96
CA HIS A 49 1.74 13.24 0.47
C HIS A 49 3.08 12.96 1.18
N ARG A 50 3.08 12.09 2.20
CA ARG A 50 4.26 11.76 3.02
C ARG A 50 4.17 10.33 3.51
N GLU A 51 5.32 9.75 3.85
CA GLU A 51 5.40 8.35 4.31
C GLU A 51 4.89 8.14 5.74
N ARG A 52 5.12 9.07 6.67
CA ARG A 52 4.69 8.87 8.08
C ARG A 52 3.16 8.72 8.23
N PRO A 53 2.31 9.54 7.57
CA PRO A 53 0.86 9.40 7.66
C PRO A 53 0.28 8.06 7.18
N ARG A 54 0.97 7.29 6.34
CA ARG A 54 0.48 5.99 5.85
C ARG A 54 0.82 4.80 6.77
N SER A 55 1.69 4.99 7.78
CA SER A 55 2.18 3.88 8.61
C SER A 55 1.07 3.17 9.40
N GLY A 56 0.99 1.85 9.26
CA GLY A 56 0.00 0.98 9.87
C GLY A 56 -1.32 0.85 9.10
N LEU A 57 -1.49 1.50 7.95
CA LEU A 57 -2.63 1.33 7.06
C LEU A 57 -2.83 -0.13 6.63
N LEU A 58 -1.81 -0.83 6.11
CA LEU A 58 -2.02 -2.20 5.61
C LEU A 58 -2.36 -3.17 6.73
N LYS A 59 -1.75 -2.97 7.90
CA LYS A 59 -2.12 -3.74 9.10
C LYS A 59 -3.57 -3.47 9.51
N HIS A 60 -4.00 -2.21 9.48
CA HIS A 60 -5.39 -1.85 9.82
C HIS A 60 -6.36 -2.47 8.81
N LEU A 61 -6.16 -2.28 7.51
CA LEU A 61 -6.99 -2.88 6.46
C LEU A 61 -7.05 -4.41 6.60
N GLY A 62 -5.93 -5.07 6.86
CA GLY A 62 -5.88 -6.53 7.09
C GLY A 62 -6.63 -7.00 8.34
N SER A 63 -6.90 -6.12 9.31
CA SER A 63 -7.62 -6.44 10.55
C SER A 63 -9.12 -6.16 10.52
N LEU A 64 -9.61 -5.49 9.46
CA LEU A 64 -11.02 -5.16 9.36
C LEU A 64 -11.88 -6.43 9.23
N PRO A 65 -13.12 -6.42 9.75
CA PRO A 65 -14.01 -7.57 9.75
C PRO A 65 -14.67 -7.75 8.37
N TRP A 66 -13.87 -7.95 7.33
CA TRP A 66 -14.36 -8.18 5.96
C TRP A 66 -15.32 -9.36 5.90
N THR A 67 -16.44 -9.19 5.21
CA THR A 67 -17.40 -10.28 4.98
C THR A 67 -16.79 -11.33 4.06
N ASN A 68 -16.08 -10.88 3.02
CA ASN A 68 -15.38 -11.73 2.06
C ASN A 68 -13.92 -11.26 1.85
N PRO A 69 -13.01 -11.57 2.79
CA PRO A 69 -11.62 -11.07 2.74
C PRO A 69 -10.86 -11.51 1.48
N GLY A 70 -11.19 -12.67 0.90
CA GLY A 70 -10.53 -13.17 -0.32
C GLY A 70 -10.87 -12.36 -1.58
N CYS A 71 -11.89 -11.50 -1.52
CA CYS A 71 -12.28 -10.60 -2.62
C CYS A 71 -11.78 -9.16 -2.41
N VAL A 72 -11.08 -8.87 -1.31
CA VAL A 72 -10.51 -7.54 -1.06
C VAL A 72 -9.21 -7.40 -1.84
N GLN A 73 -9.14 -6.38 -2.68
CA GLN A 73 -7.94 -6.03 -3.44
C GLN A 73 -7.53 -4.62 -3.07
N VAL A 74 -6.28 -4.47 -2.64
CA VAL A 74 -5.70 -3.17 -2.31
C VAL A 74 -4.63 -2.87 -3.34
N LEU A 75 -4.86 -1.86 -4.16
CA LEU A 75 -3.91 -1.38 -5.15
C LEU A 75 -3.14 -0.21 -4.53
N ILE A 76 -1.82 -0.24 -4.62
CA ILE A 76 -0.98 0.83 -4.11
C ILE A 76 -0.03 1.27 -5.21
N HIS A 77 0.04 2.58 -5.42
CA HIS A 77 1.01 3.21 -6.30
C HIS A 77 1.73 4.30 -5.53
N ASP A 78 3.00 4.06 -5.26
CA ASP A 78 3.92 5.11 -4.83
C ASP A 78 4.42 5.89 -6.06
N GLU A 79 4.70 7.19 -5.92
CA GLU A 79 5.13 8.08 -7.01
C GLU A 79 6.32 7.54 -7.82
N GLU A 80 7.16 6.72 -7.19
CA GLU A 80 8.35 6.13 -7.81
C GLU A 80 8.14 4.67 -8.30
N ASP A 81 6.92 4.14 -8.21
CA ASP A 81 6.55 2.83 -8.78
C ASP A 81 6.25 2.95 -10.29
N ASP A 82 6.61 1.91 -11.06
CA ASP A 82 6.28 1.84 -12.50
C ASP A 82 4.78 1.54 -12.74
N CYS A 83 4.10 0.96 -11.76
CA CYS A 83 2.69 0.57 -11.82
C CYS A 83 2.13 0.32 -10.41
N PHE A 84 0.81 0.12 -10.32
CA PHE A 84 0.18 -0.28 -9.07
C PHE A 84 0.65 -1.69 -8.67
N GLY A 85 1.13 -1.85 -7.44
CA GLY A 85 1.21 -3.15 -6.80
C GLY A 85 -0.17 -3.61 -6.35
N LEU A 86 -0.30 -4.92 -6.13
CA LEU A 86 -1.53 -5.56 -5.67
C LEU A 86 -1.29 -6.20 -4.31
N TRP A 87 -2.16 -5.93 -3.34
CA TRP A 87 -2.22 -6.60 -2.06
C TRP A 87 -3.55 -7.30 -1.90
N MET A 88 -3.51 -8.52 -1.37
CA MET A 88 -4.70 -9.33 -1.10
C MET A 88 -4.56 -10.00 0.26
N ILE A 89 -5.69 -10.37 0.86
CA ILE A 89 -5.69 -11.05 2.15
C ILE A 89 -5.41 -12.54 1.94
N HIS A 90 -4.27 -13.00 2.42
CA HIS A 90 -3.86 -14.40 2.48
C HIS A 90 -3.53 -14.77 3.94
N ASP A 91 -4.05 -15.90 4.42
CA ASP A 91 -3.83 -16.38 5.80
C ASP A 91 -4.12 -15.32 6.87
N GLY A 92 -5.17 -14.52 6.66
CA GLY A 92 -5.59 -13.45 7.57
C GLY A 92 -4.66 -12.22 7.58
N ARG A 93 -3.78 -12.08 6.58
CA ARG A 93 -2.85 -10.96 6.45
C ARG A 93 -2.94 -10.35 5.06
N LEU A 94 -2.93 -9.03 5.00
CA LEU A 94 -2.83 -8.31 3.74
C LEU A 94 -1.38 -8.36 3.25
N VAL A 95 -1.12 -9.07 2.16
CA VAL A 95 0.22 -9.33 1.62
C VAL A 95 0.29 -8.91 0.15
N GLU A 96 1.47 -8.47 -0.29
CA GLU A 96 1.70 -8.14 -1.68
C GLU A 96 1.69 -9.41 -2.54
N VAL A 97 0.93 -9.37 -3.64
CA VAL A 97 0.84 -10.43 -4.64
C VAL A 97 1.80 -10.09 -5.78
N SER A 98 2.69 -11.02 -6.10
CA SER A 98 3.64 -10.84 -7.19
C SER A 98 2.92 -10.73 -8.53
N LEU A 99 3.09 -9.60 -9.21
CA LEU A 99 2.60 -9.42 -10.57
C LEU A 99 3.63 -9.92 -11.58
N PRO A 100 3.21 -10.52 -12.71
CA PRO A 100 4.13 -10.89 -13.77
C PRO A 100 4.95 -9.71 -14.24
N ARG A 101 6.25 -9.91 -14.44
CA ARG A 101 7.18 -8.91 -14.95
C ARG A 101 7.34 -7.68 -14.05
N THR A 102 7.09 -7.84 -12.75
CA THR A 102 7.39 -6.82 -11.75
C THR A 102 8.29 -7.38 -10.66
N GLN A 103 9.10 -6.53 -10.05
CA GLN A 103 9.88 -6.86 -8.87
C GLN A 103 10.02 -5.63 -7.98
N ARG A 104 9.92 -5.82 -6.66
CA ARG A 104 10.14 -4.77 -5.68
C ARG A 104 11.62 -4.69 -5.30
N PHE A 105 12.17 -3.48 -5.33
CA PHE A 105 13.55 -3.20 -4.92
C PHE A 105 13.59 -2.16 -3.79
N HIS A 106 14.65 -2.18 -3.00
CA HIS A 106 14.82 -1.32 -1.85
C HIS A 106 16.19 -0.63 -1.86
N SER A 107 16.20 0.65 -1.50
CA SER A 107 17.42 1.37 -1.12
C SER A 107 17.97 0.80 0.19
N PRO A 108 19.25 1.05 0.53
CA PRO A 108 19.78 0.71 1.83
C PRO A 108 18.92 1.28 2.96
N ALA A 109 18.66 0.48 3.99
CA ALA A 109 17.94 0.94 5.16
C ALA A 109 18.64 2.15 5.79
N PRO A 110 17.89 3.17 6.24
CA PRO A 110 18.48 4.34 6.88
C PRO A 110 19.28 3.92 8.13
N SER A 111 20.36 4.66 8.43
CA SER A 111 21.24 4.36 9.57
C SER A 111 20.61 4.66 10.94
N SER A 112 19.40 5.19 10.98
CA SER A 112 18.66 5.53 12.20
C SER A 112 17.16 5.25 12.05
N ASP A 113 16.48 5.12 13.20
CA ASP A 113 15.03 4.92 13.27
C ASP A 113 14.21 6.22 13.13
N GLU A 114 14.86 7.34 12.82
CA GLU A 114 14.18 8.64 12.70
C GLU A 114 13.17 8.67 11.53
N PHE A 115 13.44 7.88 10.49
CA PHE A 115 12.63 7.80 9.28
C PHE A 115 11.86 6.47 9.23
N PRO A 116 10.59 6.51 8.78
CA PRO A 116 9.85 5.28 8.53
C PRO A 116 10.58 4.43 7.47
N PRO A 117 10.41 3.10 7.51
CA PRO A 117 10.97 2.24 6.48
C PRO A 117 10.37 2.58 5.11
N SER A 118 11.20 2.56 4.07
CA SER A 118 10.75 2.78 2.69
C SER A 118 9.93 1.58 2.21
N PRO A 119 8.79 1.79 1.53
CA PRO A 119 8.01 0.71 0.90
C PRO A 119 8.73 0.07 -0.29
N GLY A 120 9.93 0.54 -0.66
CA GLY A 120 10.63 0.14 -1.86
C GLY A 120 10.01 0.74 -3.12
N TYR A 121 10.38 0.15 -4.25
CA TYR A 121 10.08 0.60 -5.61
C TYR A 121 9.60 -0.60 -6.40
N LEU A 122 8.39 -0.57 -6.94
CA LEU A 122 7.88 -1.60 -7.82
C LEU A 122 8.32 -1.31 -9.26
N TRP A 123 9.21 -2.13 -9.77
CA TRP A 123 9.82 -1.95 -11.09
C TRP A 123 9.30 -2.97 -12.09
N ARG A 124 9.06 -2.55 -13.33
CA ARG A 124 8.76 -3.45 -14.45
C ARG A 124 10.04 -4.01 -15.07
N THR A 125 10.14 -5.32 -15.13
CA THR A 125 11.32 -6.03 -15.64
C THR A 125 11.33 -6.21 -17.16
N ASP A 126 10.29 -5.74 -17.86
CA ASP A 126 10.11 -5.91 -19.31
C ASP A 126 10.19 -4.62 -20.13
N THR A 127 10.57 -3.50 -19.51
CA THR A 127 10.70 -2.18 -20.15
C THR A 127 12.07 -1.93 -20.77
N GLY A 128 13.08 -2.74 -20.41
CA GLY A 128 14.48 -2.51 -20.77
C GLY A 128 15.16 -1.43 -19.92
N SER A 129 14.46 -0.83 -18.96
CA SER A 129 15.03 0.12 -18.00
C SER A 129 15.92 -0.63 -17.01
N ALA A 130 17.18 -0.19 -16.89
CA ALA A 130 18.10 -0.73 -15.90
C ALA A 130 17.64 -0.33 -14.48
N VAL A 131 17.65 -1.29 -13.56
CA VAL A 131 17.45 -1.01 -12.13
C VAL A 131 18.65 -0.21 -11.61
N PRO A 132 18.45 0.90 -10.90
CA PRO A 132 19.53 1.64 -10.26
C PRO A 132 20.43 0.74 -9.39
N ALA A 133 21.75 0.92 -9.48
CA ALA A 133 22.73 0.01 -8.88
C ALA A 133 22.71 -0.03 -7.34
N ASP A 134 22.11 0.98 -6.71
CA ASP A 134 21.94 1.09 -5.26
C ASP A 134 20.68 0.39 -4.75
N LEU A 135 19.77 -0.01 -5.63
CA LEU A 135 18.56 -0.76 -5.29
C LEU A 135 18.80 -2.27 -5.35
N SER A 136 18.24 -3.00 -4.39
CA SER A 136 18.29 -4.47 -4.37
C SER A 136 17.05 -5.06 -3.70
N ALA A 137 16.62 -6.24 -4.13
CA ALA A 137 15.46 -6.91 -3.58
C ALA A 137 15.74 -7.48 -2.17
N GLU A 138 17.00 -7.77 -1.86
CA GLU A 138 17.46 -8.33 -0.59
C GLU A 138 17.60 -7.28 0.52
N ARG A 139 17.49 -5.99 0.18
CA ARG A 139 17.72 -4.86 1.10
C ARG A 139 16.45 -4.35 1.79
N GLN A 140 15.37 -5.11 1.75
CA GLN A 140 14.12 -4.72 2.42
C GLN A 140 14.36 -4.46 3.91
N ASP A 141 13.93 -3.30 4.38
CA ASP A 141 13.89 -3.00 5.82
C ASP A 141 12.90 -3.97 6.49
N PRO A 142 13.29 -4.67 7.58
CA PRO A 142 12.40 -5.61 8.26
C PRO A 142 11.19 -4.93 8.94
N ARG A 143 11.23 -3.61 9.16
CA ARG A 143 10.12 -2.84 9.72
C ARG A 143 9.04 -2.61 8.64
N PRO A 144 7.74 -2.64 8.99
CA PRO A 144 6.66 -2.43 8.02
C PRO A 144 6.59 -0.97 7.55
N ALA A 145 6.65 -0.77 6.23
CA ALA A 145 6.51 0.55 5.56
C ALA A 145 5.09 1.11 5.56
N TRP A 146 4.11 0.22 5.71
CA TRP A 146 2.69 0.53 5.64
C TRP A 146 1.91 0.04 6.84
#